data_AF-A0A126JI28-F1
#
_entry.id   AF-A0A126JI28-F1
#
_cell.length_a   1.000
_cell.length_b   1.000
_cell.length_c   1.000
_cell.angle_alpha   90.00
_cell.angle_beta   90.00
_cell.angle_gamma   90.00
#
_symmetry.space_group_name_H-M   'P 1'
#
loop_
_entity.id
_entity.type
_entity.pdbx_description
1 polymer ?
#
loop_
_entity_poly.entity_id
_entity_poly.type
_entity_poly.pdbx_seq_one_letter_code
_entity_poly.pdbx_strand_id
1 'polypeptide(L)'
;MTSNLNEKNIYALPNWVRIIINDDIIDNNILEWHKEHGEIYLTLGEISDQLSEKGYRCVISVWEETPLEGYIYEYDNNEWLQHGKTRGYA
;
A
#
# COMPACT_ATOMS: atom_id res chain seq x y z
N MET A 1 5.56 5.10 20.39
CA MET A 1 4.67 3.95 20.13
C MET A 1 4.80 3.66 18.64
N THR A 2 5.59 2.68 18.25
CA THR A 2 5.70 2.24 16.86
C THR A 2 4.47 1.38 16.58
N SER A 3 3.47 1.95 15.93
CA SER A 3 2.31 1.18 15.48
C SER A 3 2.80 0.15 14.47
N ASN A 4 2.44 -1.12 14.66
CA ASN A 4 2.70 -2.16 13.68
C ASN A 4 1.85 -1.86 12.44
N LEU A 5 2.49 -1.37 11.38
CA LEU A 5 1.80 -1.02 10.13
C LEU A 5 1.47 -2.24 9.29
N ASN A 6 1.99 -3.42 9.62
CA ASN A 6 1.76 -4.65 8.86
C ASN A 6 0.28 -5.03 8.79
N GLU A 7 -0.48 -4.72 9.84
CA GLU A 7 -1.93 -4.99 9.94
C GLU A 7 -2.80 -3.85 9.39
N LYS A 8 -2.21 -2.78 8.82
CA LYS A 8 -2.97 -1.66 8.25
C LYS A 8 -3.63 -2.11 6.95
N ASN A 9 -4.96 -2.06 6.93
CA ASN A 9 -5.74 -2.23 5.71
C ASN A 9 -5.52 -1.06 4.75
N ILE A 10 -5.30 -1.41 3.49
CA ILE A 10 -5.26 -0.58 2.31
C ILE A 10 -6.45 -1.00 1.45
N TYR A 11 -7.29 -0.04 1.06
CA TYR A 11 -8.52 -0.31 0.32
C TYR A 11 -8.33 -0.01 -1.16
N ALA A 12 -8.53 -1.00 -2.03
CA ALA A 12 -8.41 -0.85 -3.49
C ALA A 12 -9.62 -0.09 -4.07
N LEU A 13 -9.75 1.18 -3.72
CA LEU A 13 -10.69 2.10 -4.34
C LEU A 13 -10.07 2.67 -5.63
N PRO A 14 -10.82 2.70 -6.75
CA PRO A 14 -10.31 3.20 -8.01
C PRO A 14 -9.76 4.62 -7.87
N ASN A 15 -8.50 4.82 -8.28
CA ASN A 15 -7.72 6.07 -8.21
C ASN A 15 -7.16 6.46 -6.83
N TRP A 16 -7.42 5.68 -5.78
CA TRP A 16 -6.98 6.04 -4.42
C TRP A 16 -5.76 5.26 -3.95
N VAL A 17 -5.43 4.12 -4.55
CA VAL A 17 -4.24 3.34 -4.18
C VAL A 17 -3.30 3.17 -5.35
N ARG A 18 -2.04 3.57 -5.16
CA ARG A 18 -0.93 3.26 -6.06
C ARG A 18 0.14 2.49 -5.30
N ILE A 19 0.65 1.44 -5.92
CA ILE A 19 1.78 0.69 -5.41
C ILE A 19 2.96 0.96 -6.35
N ILE A 20 4.07 1.39 -5.78
CA ILE A 20 5.26 1.84 -6.50
C ILE A 20 6.42 0.96 -6.06
N ILE A 21 7.18 0.47 -7.02
CA ILE A 21 8.36 -0.37 -6.80
C ILE A 21 9.47 0.17 -7.70
N ASN A 22 10.60 0.59 -7.12
CA ASN A 22 11.71 1.22 -7.86
C ASN A 22 11.24 2.35 -8.80
N ASP A 23 10.37 3.25 -8.32
CA ASP A 23 9.77 4.35 -9.08
C ASP A 23 8.75 3.95 -10.17
N ASP A 24 8.54 2.64 -10.41
CA ASP A 24 7.51 2.16 -11.33
C ASP A 24 6.18 1.90 -10.60
N ILE A 25 5.09 2.49 -11.10
CA ILE A 25 3.74 2.16 -10.64
C ILE A 25 3.36 0.79 -11.19
N ILE A 26 3.11 -0.16 -10.31
CA ILE A 26 2.66 -1.50 -10.68
C ILE A 26 1.13 -1.57 -10.70
N ASP A 27 0.60 -2.43 -11.59
CA ASP A 27 -0.84 -2.66 -11.68
C ASP A 27 -1.34 -3.41 -10.44
N ASN A 28 -2.35 -2.87 -9.76
CA ASN A 28 -2.94 -3.50 -8.57
C ASN A 28 -3.52 -4.90 -8.86
N ASN A 29 -3.82 -5.23 -10.13
CA ASN A 29 -4.30 -6.55 -10.55
C ASN A 29 -3.24 -7.66 -10.42
N ILE A 30 -1.96 -7.34 -10.19
CA ILE A 30 -0.96 -8.38 -9.92
C ILE A 30 -1.12 -9.00 -8.54
N LEU A 31 -1.84 -8.32 -7.64
CA LEU A 31 -2.12 -8.75 -6.28
C LEU A 31 -3.50 -9.40 -6.19
N GLU A 32 -3.61 -10.36 -5.27
CA GLU A 32 -4.86 -11.04 -4.94
C GLU A 32 -5.51 -10.33 -3.77
N TRP A 33 -6.48 -9.46 -4.06
CA TRP A 33 -7.17 -8.66 -3.07
C TRP A 33 -8.31 -9.42 -2.40
N HIS A 34 -8.49 -9.22 -1.10
CA HIS A 34 -9.68 -9.70 -0.40
C HIS A 34 -10.91 -8.94 -0.86
N LYS A 35 -12.06 -9.62 -0.88
CA LYS A 35 -13.35 -9.03 -1.20
C LYS A 35 -14.38 -9.48 -0.18
N GLU A 36 -14.67 -8.62 0.79
CA GLU A 36 -15.64 -8.88 1.85
C GLU A 36 -16.57 -7.69 2.02
N HIS A 37 -17.86 -7.96 2.22
CA HIS A 37 -18.87 -6.92 2.47
C HIS A 37 -18.93 -5.75 1.46
N GLY A 38 -18.42 -5.95 0.24
CA GLY A 38 -18.38 -4.92 -0.80
C GLY A 38 -17.11 -4.08 -0.80
N GLU A 39 -16.20 -4.31 0.15
CA GLU A 39 -14.88 -3.69 0.23
C GLU A 39 -13.84 -4.59 -0.46
N ILE A 40 -12.83 -3.97 -1.06
CA ILE A 40 -11.67 -4.67 -1.65
C ILE A 40 -10.44 -4.16 -0.91
N TYR A 41 -9.70 -5.05 -0.25
CA TYR A 41 -8.63 -4.62 0.65
C TYR A 41 -7.48 -5.64 0.74
N LEU A 42 -6.33 -5.14 1.17
CA LEU A 42 -5.16 -5.90 1.59
C LEU A 42 -4.49 -5.19 2.75
N THR A 43 -3.85 -5.94 3.63
CA THR A 43 -2.94 -5.35 4.60
C THR A 43 -1.61 -4.98 3.94
N LEU A 44 -0.89 -4.01 4.52
CA LEU A 44 0.47 -3.70 4.07
C LEU A 44 1.38 -4.94 4.11
N GLY A 45 1.21 -5.82 5.10
CA GLY A 45 1.94 -7.08 5.19
C GLY A 45 1.68 -8.01 4.02
N GLU A 46 0.41 -8.21 3.67
CA GLU A 46 0.03 -9.04 2.52
C GLU A 46 0.55 -8.46 1.21
N ILE A 47 0.58 -7.13 1.07
CA ILE A 47 1.19 -6.47 -0.10
C ILE A 47 2.68 -6.84 -0.19
N SER A 48 3.45 -6.68 0.90
CA SER A 48 4.87 -7.05 0.90
C SER A 48 5.09 -8.54 0.67
N ASP A 49 4.28 -9.42 1.25
CA ASP A 49 4.41 -10.87 1.13
C ASP A 49 4.14 -11.32 -0.32
N GLN A 50 3.03 -10.89 -0.92
CA GLN A 50 2.69 -11.24 -2.30
C GLN A 50 3.70 -10.69 -3.31
N LEU A 51 4.23 -9.49 -3.08
CA LEU A 51 5.27 -8.93 -3.94
C LEU A 51 6.60 -9.69 -3.80
N SER A 52 6.96 -10.09 -2.58
CA SER A 52 8.14 -10.92 -2.31
C SER A 52 8.04 -12.29 -3.00
N GLU A 53 6.87 -12.93 -2.95
CA GLU A 53 6.59 -14.20 -3.65
C GLU A 53 6.71 -14.08 -5.18
N LYS A 54 6.40 -12.91 -5.73
CA LYS A 54 6.56 -12.60 -7.16
C LYS A 54 7.99 -12.18 -7.54
N GLY A 55 8.90 -12.10 -6.57
CA GLY A 55 10.32 -11.81 -6.78
C GLY A 55 10.72 -10.34 -6.58
N TYR A 56 9.81 -9.48 -6.13
CA TYR A 56 10.13 -8.09 -5.80
C TYR A 56 10.79 -8.03 -4.40
N ARG A 57 12.07 -7.69 -4.35
CA ARG A 57 12.86 -7.59 -3.10
C ARG A 57 13.42 -6.19 -2.83
N CYS A 58 12.73 -5.18 -3.31
CA CYS A 58 13.15 -3.77 -3.31
C CYS A 58 12.22 -2.94 -2.42
N VAL A 59 12.52 -1.65 -2.31
CA VAL A 59 11.67 -0.70 -1.59
C VAL A 59 10.30 -0.64 -2.26
N ILE A 60 9.25 -0.82 -1.46
CA ILE A 60 7.86 -0.73 -1.92
C ILE A 60 7.26 0.51 -1.28
N SER A 61 6.64 1.38 -2.09
CA SER A 61 5.85 2.49 -1.59
C SER A 61 4.37 2.28 -1.91
N VAL A 62 3.50 2.43 -0.91
CA VAL A 62 2.04 2.37 -1.06
C VAL A 62 1.48 3.76 -0.78
N TRP A 63 0.85 4.34 -1.79
CA TRP A 63 0.23 5.66 -1.71
C TRP A 63 -1.28 5.44 -1.61
N GLU A 64 -1.85 5.76 -0.46
CA GLU A 64 -3.29 5.77 -0.19
C GLU A 64 -3.76 7.23 -0.22
N GLU A 65 -4.31 7.70 -1.34
CA GLU A 65 -4.76 9.08 -1.56
C GLU A 65 -6.28 9.17 -1.65
N THR A 66 -6.88 9.93 -0.73
CA THR A 66 -8.28 10.36 -0.80
C THR A 66 -8.35 11.83 -1.23
N PRO A 67 -9.53 12.37 -1.59
CA PRO A 67 -9.69 13.79 -1.87
C PRO A 67 -9.27 14.72 -0.71
N LEU A 68 -9.31 14.25 0.53
CA LEU A 68 -9.06 15.06 1.73
C LEU A 68 -7.63 14.92 2.26
N GLU A 69 -7.07 13.73 2.15
CA GLU A 69 -5.76 13.39 2.68
C GLU A 69 -5.19 12.17 1.97
N GLY A 70 -3.86 12.07 1.93
CA GLY A 70 -3.20 10.85 1.54
C GLY A 70 -2.07 10.46 2.45
N TYR A 71 -1.75 9.18 2.47
CA TYR A 71 -0.72 8.57 3.28
C TYR A 71 0.24 7.82 2.38
N ILE A 72 1.53 7.97 2.64
CA ILE A 72 2.59 7.24 1.96
C ILE A 72 3.20 6.29 2.97
N TYR A 73 3.10 5.00 2.68
CA TYR A 73 3.74 3.93 3.42
C TYR A 73 4.91 3.40 2.61
N GLU A 74 6.02 3.11 3.27
CA GLU A 74 7.23 2.58 2.65
C GLU A 74 7.67 1.32 3.38
N TYR A 75 7.95 0.27 2.61
CA TYR A 75 8.54 -0.96 3.08
C TYR A 75 10.02 -0.93 2.76
N ASP A 76 10.84 -0.90 3.81
CA ASP A 76 12.29 -0.99 3.71
C ASP A 76 12.81 -1.87 4.86
N ASN A 77 13.88 -2.63 4.61
CA ASN A 77 14.51 -3.49 5.62
C ASN A 77 13.54 -4.42 6.40
N ASN A 78 12.51 -4.94 5.72
CA ASN A 78 11.44 -5.77 6.28
C ASN A 78 10.48 -5.09 7.26
N GLU A 79 10.44 -3.76 7.28
CA GLU A 79 9.53 -3.00 8.14
C GLU A 79 8.74 -1.97 7.32
N TRP A 80 7.46 -1.82 7.66
CA TRP A 80 6.62 -0.76 7.13
C TRP A 80 6.75 0.49 7.99
N LEU A 81 6.97 1.63 7.34
CA LEU A 81 7.05 2.95 7.94
C LEU A 81 6.11 3.91 7.21
N GLN A 82 5.49 4.83 7.94
CA GLN A 82 4.80 5.94 7.30
C GLN A 82 5.83 6.97 6.86
N HIS A 83 6.08 7.04 5.56
CA HIS A 83 7.07 7.94 4.96
C HIS A 83 6.54 9.38 4.84
N GLY A 84 5.24 9.54 4.59
CA GLY A 84 4.67 10.87 4.36
C GLY A 84 3.17 10.97 4.51
N LYS A 85 2.68 12.22 4.50
CA LYS A 85 1.26 12.58 4.42
C LYS A 85 1.08 13.63 3.34
N THR A 86 0.23 13.37 2.37
CA THR A 86 -0.20 14.36 1.37
C THR A 86 -1.44 15.09 1.88
N ARG A 87 -1.54 16.39 1.61
CA ARG A 87 -2.75 17.17 1.85
C ARG A 87 -3.59 17.14 0.58
N GLY A 88 -4.78 16.55 0.65
CA GLY A 88 -5.75 16.70 -0.41
C GLY A 88 -6.17 18.15 -0.53
N TYR A 89 -6.41 18.61 -1.75
CA TYR A 89 -7.06 19.90 -2.01
C TYR A 89 -8.56 19.63 -2.11
N ALA A 90 -9.29 19.86 -1.02
CA ALA A 90 -10.75 19.96 -1.06
C ALA A 90 -11.18 21.24 -1.79
#